data_AF-A0A1F9I8I5-F1
#
_entry.id   AF-A0A1F9I8I5-F1
#
_cell.length_a   1.000
_cell.length_b   1.000
_cell.length_c   1.000
_cell.angle_alpha   90.00
_cell.angle_beta   90.00
_cell.angle_gamma   90.00
#
_symmetry.space_group_name_H-M   'P 1'
#
loop_
_entity.id
_entity.type
_entity.pdbx_description
1 polymer ?
#
loop_
_entity_poly.entity_id
_entity_poly.type
_entity_poly.pdbx_seq_one_letter_code
_entity_poly.pdbx_strand_id
1 'polypeptide(L)'
;MRYPFSEKLALNLRAEYFKDSDGARTGVAQKLYEITVTPEYALSANMLVRVEYRHDQSNQQVFDKKDPATSKSQDTLGLNAVYHF
;
A
#
# COMPACT_ATOMS: atom_id res chain seq x y z
N MET A 1 -3.18 -1.11 -10.84
CA MET A 1 -2.73 -1.12 -12.25
C MET A 1 -1.31 -1.66 -12.30
N ARG A 2 -0.98 -2.50 -13.28
CA ARG A 2 0.38 -3.04 -13.48
C ARG A 2 0.98 -2.45 -14.76
N TYR A 3 2.20 -1.97 -14.69
CA TYR A 3 2.96 -1.46 -15.83
C TYR A 3 4.27 -2.24 -15.99
N PRO A 4 4.41 -3.06 -17.05
CA PRO A 4 5.68 -3.72 -17.36
C PRO A 4 6.62 -2.74 -18.07
N PHE A 5 7.74 -2.43 -17.42
CA PHE A 5 8.80 -1.62 -18.04
C PHE A 5 9.71 -2.45 -18.95
N SER A 6 9.90 -3.73 -18.62
CA SER A 6 10.64 -4.70 -19.41
C SER A 6 10.16 -6.13 -19.10
N GLU A 7 10.75 -7.14 -19.74
CA GLU A 7 10.48 -8.55 -19.41
C GLU A 7 10.80 -8.91 -17.96
N LYS A 8 11.75 -8.20 -17.34
CA LYS A 8 12.20 -8.47 -15.97
C LYS A 8 11.70 -7.47 -14.94
N LEU A 9 11.18 -6.32 -15.35
CA LEU A 9 10.79 -5.25 -14.43
C LEU A 9 9.35 -4.82 -14.68
N ALA A 10 8.55 -4.85 -13.62
CA ALA A 10 7.21 -4.29 -13.62
C ALA A 10 6.94 -3.50 -12.35
N LEU A 11 5.96 -2.62 -12.40
CA LEU A 11 5.50 -1.85 -11.25
C LEU A 11 3.99 -1.94 -11.15
N ASN A 12 3.51 -2.24 -9.95
CA ASN A 12 2.09 -2.12 -9.65
C ASN A 12 1.85 -0.90 -8.78
N LEU A 13 0.81 -0.17 -9.12
CA LEU A 13 0.34 0.97 -8.36
C LEU A 13 -1.15 0.75 -8.04
N ARG A 14 -1.51 0.94 -6.77
CA ARG A 14 -2.88 0.98 -6.30
C ARG A 14 -3.05 2.24 -5.46
N ALA A 15 -4.13 2.96 -5.69
CA ALA A 15 -4.53 4.07 -4.84
C ALA A 15 -5.99 3.87 -4.48
N GLU A 16 -6.31 3.99 -3.19
CA GLU A 16 -7.65 3.86 -2.66
C GLU A 16 -7.98 5.14 -1.90
N TYR A 17 -9.17 5.68 -2.13
CA TYR A 17 -9.66 6.86 -1.45
C TYR A 17 -11.03 6.55 -0.88
N PHE A 18 -11.16 6.71 0.43
CA PHE A 18 -12.40 6.46 1.15
C PHE A 18 -12.81 7.72 1.91
N LYS A 19 -13.94 8.30 1.51
CA LYS A 19 -14.52 9.48 2.14
C LYS A 19 -15.76 9.05 2.90
N ASP A 20 -15.63 8.85 4.20
CA ASP A 20 -16.74 8.58 5.10
C ASP A 20 -17.26 9.91 5.65
N SER A 21 -18.14 10.58 4.90
CA SER A 21 -18.63 11.92 5.28
C SER A 21 -19.62 11.87 6.45
N ASP A 22 -20.33 10.75 6.59
CA ASP A 22 -21.39 10.56 7.58
C ASP A 22 -20.95 9.67 8.75
N GLY A 23 -19.71 9.15 8.72
CA GLY A 23 -19.17 8.24 9.73
C GLY A 23 -19.88 6.89 9.77
N ALA A 24 -20.62 6.54 8.71
CA ALA A 24 -21.50 5.37 8.68
C ALA A 24 -20.73 4.04 8.73
N ARG A 25 -19.46 4.05 8.30
CA ARG A 25 -18.65 2.82 8.15
C ARG A 25 -17.46 2.77 9.09
N THR A 26 -17.06 3.92 9.64
CA THR A 26 -15.90 4.03 10.54
C THR A 26 -16.24 4.64 11.91
N GLY A 27 -17.49 5.06 12.14
CA GLY A 27 -17.95 5.67 13.40
C GLY A 27 -17.64 7.17 13.55
N VAL A 28 -16.83 7.75 12.66
CA VAL A 28 -16.44 9.17 12.65
C VAL A 28 -16.31 9.70 11.23
N ALA A 29 -16.68 10.96 11.00
CA ALA A 29 -16.52 11.60 9.69
C ALA A 29 -15.04 11.78 9.34
N GLN A 30 -14.54 11.01 8.36
CA GLN A 30 -13.13 10.98 8.01
C GLN A 30 -12.84 10.75 6.52
N LYS A 31 -11.64 11.15 6.10
CA LYS A 31 -11.07 10.90 4.78
C LYS A 31 -9.85 10.02 4.98
N LEU A 32 -9.89 8.83 4.41
CA LEU A 32 -8.79 7.89 4.32
C LEU A 32 -8.27 7.89 2.88
N TYR A 33 -6.96 7.90 2.72
CA TYR A 33 -6.34 7.49 1.47
C TYR A 33 -5.26 6.45 1.75
N GLU A 34 -5.12 5.53 0.82
CA GLU A 34 -4.09 4.51 0.82
C GLU A 34 -3.43 4.52 -0.55
N ILE A 35 -2.10 4.44 -0.57
CA ILE A 35 -1.34 4.21 -1.79
C ILE A 35 -0.43 3.01 -1.59
N THR A 36 -0.47 2.07 -2.52
CA THR A 36 0.39 0.90 -2.56
C THR A 36 1.24 0.93 -3.83
N VAL A 37 2.54 0.74 -3.65
CA VAL A 37 3.55 0.69 -4.71
C VAL A 37 4.26 -0.65 -4.60
N THR A 38 4.17 -1.46 -5.64
CA THR A 38 4.73 -2.82 -5.66
C THR A 38 5.64 -3.02 -6.87
N PRO A 39 6.93 -2.65 -6.79
CA PRO A 39 7.90 -3.02 -7.81
C PRO A 39 8.16 -4.52 -7.81
N GLU A 40 8.23 -5.09 -9.01
CA GLU A 40 8.49 -6.50 -9.27
C GLU A 40 9.75 -6.65 -10.13
N TYR A 41 10.64 -7.56 -9.73
CA TYR A 41 11.85 -7.87 -10.48
C TYR A 41 12.03 -9.38 -10.67
N ALA A 42 12.07 -9.84 -11.92
CA ALA A 42 12.35 -11.21 -12.28
C ALA A 42 13.87 -11.43 -12.30
N LEU A 43 14.37 -12.15 -11.30
CA LEU A 43 15.78 -12.51 -11.19
C LEU A 43 16.16 -13.59 -12.22
N SER A 44 15.25 -14.50 -12.50
CA SER A 44 15.35 -15.51 -13.57
C SER A 44 13.97 -15.81 -14.14
N ALA A 45 13.90 -16.64 -15.18
CA ALA A 45 12.60 -17.10 -15.71
C ALA A 45 11.72 -17.70 -14.61
N ASN A 46 12.33 -18.35 -13.61
CA ASN A 46 11.69 -19.11 -12.54
C ASN A 46 11.61 -18.36 -11.20
N MET A 47 12.14 -17.13 -11.09
CA MET A 47 12.24 -16.43 -9.80
C MET A 47 11.86 -14.95 -9.92
N LEU A 48 10.90 -14.53 -9.10
CA LEU A 48 10.36 -13.17 -9.05
C LEU A 48 10.44 -12.62 -7.63
N VAL A 49 11.01 -11.44 -7.47
CA VAL A 49 11.00 -10.69 -6.22
C VAL A 49 10.03 -9.54 -6.34
N ARG A 50 9.26 -9.28 -5.28
CA ARG A 50 8.35 -8.14 -5.19
C ARG A 50 8.59 -7.42 -3.87
N VAL A 51 8.79 -6.12 -3.93
CA VAL A 51 8.73 -5.26 -2.75
C VAL A 51 7.36 -4.62 -2.77
N GLU A 52 6.69 -4.56 -1.63
CA GLU A 52 5.43 -3.85 -1.47
C GLU A 52 5.63 -2.75 -0.45
N TYR A 53 5.30 -1.51 -0.83
CA TYR A 53 5.25 -0.38 0.08
C TYR A 53 3.84 0.18 0.07
N ARG A 54 3.24 0.29 1.24
CA ARG A 54 1.89 0.81 1.44
C ARG A 54 1.95 1.97 2.40
N HIS A 55 1.33 3.08 2.02
CA HIS A 55 1.17 4.26 2.84
C HIS A 55 -0.32 4.54 3.02
N ASP A 56 -0.76 4.48 4.27
CA ASP A 56 -2.11 4.79 4.71
C ASP A 56 -2.12 6.12 5.44
N GLN A 57 -3.10 6.97 5.14
CA GLN A 57 -3.26 8.24 5.81
C GLN A 57 -4.74 8.54 6.07
N SER A 58 -5.01 9.05 7.26
CA SER A 58 -6.31 9.52 7.71
C SER A 58 -6.26 10.98 8.11
N ASN A 59 -7.36 11.72 7.91
CA ASN A 59 -7.51 13.05 8.51
C ASN A 59 -7.89 13.01 9.99
N GLN A 60 -8.31 11.85 10.52
CA GLN A 60 -8.63 11.61 11.92
C GLN A 60 -7.59 10.72 12.59
N GLN A 61 -7.47 10.80 13.92
CA GLN A 61 -6.56 9.94 14.71
C GLN A 61 -7.17 8.55 14.86
N VAL A 62 -7.14 7.75 13.80
CA VAL A 62 -7.73 6.40 13.80
C VAL A 62 -6.68 5.29 13.88
N PHE A 63 -5.40 5.63 13.76
CA PHE A 63 -4.32 4.68 13.99
C PHE A 63 -3.88 4.76 15.46
N ASP A 64 -3.92 3.62 16.15
CA ASP A 64 -3.42 3.47 17.52
C ASP A 64 -1.89 3.58 17.55
N LYS A 65 -1.38 4.83 17.52
CA LYS A 65 0.03 5.15 17.76
C LYS A 65 0.15 6.06 18.99
N LYS A 66 1.16 5.77 19.82
CA LYS A 66 1.47 6.53 21.05
C LYS A 66 1.75 8.02 20.81
N ASP A 67 2.05 8.41 19.57
CA ASP A 67 2.33 9.79 19.20
C ASP A 67 1.18 10.37 18.35
N PRO A 68 0.46 11.39 18.83
CA PRO A 68 -0.64 12.01 18.10
C PRO A 68 -0.23 12.59 16.74
N ALA A 69 1.06 12.90 16.52
CA ALA A 69 1.57 13.35 15.23
C ALA A 69 1.60 12.25 14.16
N THR A 70 1.74 10.98 14.55
CA THR A 70 1.78 9.82 13.63
C THR A 70 0.53 8.95 13.68
N SER A 71 -0.40 9.21 14.61
CA SER A 71 -1.74 8.59 14.71
C SER A 71 -2.63 8.75 13.46
N LYS A 72 -2.17 9.54 12.48
CA LYS A 72 -2.85 9.86 11.23
C LYS A 72 -2.23 9.19 10.01
N SER A 73 -1.08 8.52 10.15
CA SER A 73 -0.45 7.81 9.03
C SER A 73 0.20 6.49 9.45
N GLN A 74 0.12 5.50 8.58
CA GLN A 74 0.73 4.20 8.76
C GLN A 74 1.44 3.77 7.48
N ASP A 75 2.73 3.50 7.60
CA ASP A 75 3.54 2.91 6.55
C ASP A 75 3.71 1.41 6.81
N THR A 76 3.57 0.61 5.76
CA THR A 76 3.79 -0.83 5.77
C THR A 76 4.76 -1.20 4.65
N LEU A 77 5.74 -2.05 4.95
CA LEU A 77 6.71 -2.56 3.99
C LEU A 77 6.67 -4.09 3.99
N GLY A 78 6.61 -4.69 2.80
CA GLY A 78 6.62 -6.12 2.57
C GLY A 78 7.65 -6.52 1.52
N LEU A 79 8.20 -7.72 1.67
CA LEU A 79 9.10 -8.33 0.70
C LEU A 79 8.62 -9.75 0.40
N ASN A 80 8.49 -10.08 -0.88
CA ASN A 80 8.06 -11.38 -1.35
C ASN A 80 9.08 -11.91 -2.36
N ALA A 81 9.39 -13.21 -2.27
CA ALA A 81 10.14 -13.94 -3.27
C ALA A 81 9.31 -15.15 -3.71
N VAL A 82 9.03 -15.23 -5.01
CA VAL A 82 8.21 -16.26 -5.63
C VAL A 82 9.10 -17.07 -6.56
N TYR A 83 9.15 -18.37 -6.34
CA TYR A 83 9.84 -19.32 -7.20
C TYR A 83 8.83 -20.29 -7.83
N HIS A 84 8.97 -20.57 -9.12
CA HIS A 84 8.13 -21.54 -9.83
C HIS A 84 9.00 -22.54 -10.60
N PHE A 85 8.59 -23.82 -10.59
CA PHE A 85 9.31 -24.96 -11.14
C PHE A 85 8.65 -25.50 -12.42
#